data_AF-A0A2A2KIU5-F1
#
_entry.id   AF-A0A2A2KIU5-F1
#
_cell.length_a   1.000
_cell.length_b   1.000
_cell.length_c   1.000
_cell.angle_alpha   90.00
_cell.angle_beta   90.00
_cell.angle_gamma   90.00
#
_symmetry.space_group_name_H-M   'P 1'
#
loop_
_entity.id
_entity.type
_entity.pdbx_description
1 polymer ?
#
loop_
_entity_poly.entity_id
_entity_poly.type
_entity_poly.pdbx_seq_one_letter_code
_entity_poly.pdbx_strand_id
1 'polypeptide(L)'
;MQKSLESLIHAFGQIRTGKAHPSVLGSVMVPYYGTDTPLAGVASVTVKDNQTLQVVPFERNMLGAIDKAIGSAGLNLNPTNLGELLLVNMPPLTEETRKGFTKQARAAAEDARRRASAEIDKLIKDYEAKIAKATDDKEKDLMAI
;
A
#
# COMPACT_ATOMS: atom_id res chain seq x y z
N MET A 1 17.87 1.99 3.03
CA MET A 1 16.78 2.96 3.29
C MET A 1 15.59 2.80 2.35
N GLN A 2 15.82 2.51 1.06
CA GLN A 2 14.76 2.29 0.04
C GLN A 2 13.64 1.35 0.50
N LYS A 3 14.00 0.21 1.08
CA LYS A 3 13.06 -0.81 1.56
C LYS A 3 12.14 -0.31 2.68
N SER A 4 12.65 0.53 3.58
CA SER A 4 11.86 1.17 4.64
C SER A 4 10.85 2.17 4.06
N LEU A 5 11.25 2.90 3.02
CA LEU A 5 10.38 3.83 2.31
C LEU A 5 9.26 3.10 1.55
N GLU A 6 9.60 2.03 0.81
CA GLU A 6 8.61 1.19 0.11
C GLU A 6 7.59 0.59 1.08
N SER A 7 8.07 0.08 2.22
CA SER A 7 7.19 -0.46 3.27
C SER A 7 6.27 0.60 3.84
N LEU A 8 6.75 1.84 4.00
CA LEU A 8 5.95 2.97 4.48
C LEU A 8 4.87 3.37 3.46
N ILE A 9 5.24 3.47 2.18
CA ILE A 9 4.31 3.78 1.09
C ILE A 9 3.21 2.72 1.02
N HIS A 10 3.58 1.44 1.13
CA HIS A 10 2.62 0.34 1.18
C HIS A 10 1.68 0.47 2.39
N ALA A 11 2.22 0.73 3.58
CA ALA A 11 1.42 0.89 4.79
C ALA A 11 0.43 2.07 4.71
N PHE A 12 0.85 3.21 4.16
CA PHE A 12 -0.05 4.35 3.94
C PHE A 12 -1.11 4.08 2.87
N GLY A 13 -0.79 3.32 1.82
CA GLY A 13 -1.76 2.93 0.79
C GLY A 13 -2.92 2.09 1.34
N GLN A 14 -2.73 1.38 2.46
CA GLN A 14 -3.77 0.59 3.12
C GLN A 14 -4.66 1.42 4.07
N ILE A 15 -4.22 2.61 4.48
CA ILE A 15 -4.97 3.46 5.41
C ILE A 15 -6.00 4.28 4.64
N ARG A 16 -7.29 4.09 4.94
CA ARG A 16 -8.39 4.83 4.30
C ARG A 16 -8.38 6.29 4.74
N THR A 17 -8.36 7.21 3.79
CA THR A 17 -8.35 8.67 4.06
C THR A 17 -9.71 9.34 3.87
N GLY A 18 -10.79 8.56 3.68
CA GLY A 18 -12.15 9.06 3.43
C GLY A 18 -12.34 9.66 2.03
N LYS A 19 -11.25 9.86 1.29
CA LYS A 19 -11.26 10.17 -0.14
C LYS A 19 -11.20 8.89 -0.96
N ALA A 20 -11.94 8.87 -2.05
CA ALA A 20 -11.94 7.78 -3.04
C ALA A 20 -10.54 7.58 -3.61
N HIS A 21 -10.01 6.36 -3.41
CA HIS A 21 -8.74 5.95 -3.97
C HIS A 21 -8.86 4.53 -4.56
N PRO A 22 -8.31 4.25 -5.76
CA PRO A 22 -8.42 2.92 -6.39
C PRO A 22 -7.89 1.78 -5.52
N SER A 23 -6.88 2.04 -4.68
CA SER A 23 -6.31 1.04 -3.76
C SER A 23 -7.32 0.45 -2.77
N VAL A 24 -8.46 1.13 -2.51
CA VAL A 24 -9.52 0.60 -1.63
C VAL A 24 -10.12 -0.68 -2.20
N LEU A 25 -10.12 -0.84 -3.53
CA LEU A 25 -10.61 -2.04 -4.21
C LEU A 25 -9.47 -3.02 -4.57
N GLY A 26 -8.24 -2.76 -4.11
CA GLY A 26 -7.07 -3.57 -4.46
C GLY A 26 -7.09 -5.00 -3.91
N SER A 27 -7.86 -5.25 -2.85
CA SER A 27 -8.04 -6.59 -2.26
C SER A 27 -9.22 -7.37 -2.87
N VAL A 28 -9.96 -6.77 -3.81
CA VAL A 28 -11.14 -7.41 -4.43
C VAL A 28 -10.67 -8.38 -5.51
N MET A 29 -11.03 -9.65 -5.34
CA MET A 29 -10.79 -10.72 -6.31
C MET A 29 -12.10 -11.02 -7.04
N VAL A 30 -12.02 -11.14 -8.36
CA VAL A 30 -13.16 -11.41 -9.24
C VAL A 30 -12.92 -12.74 -9.95
N PRO A 31 -13.87 -13.68 -9.93
CA PRO A 31 -13.74 -14.93 -10.65
C PRO A 31 -13.81 -14.66 -12.17
N TYR A 32 -12.68 -14.80 -12.85
CA TYR A 32 -12.53 -14.64 -14.30
C TYR A 32 -12.16 -15.99 -14.91
N TYR A 33 -13.05 -16.55 -15.75
CA TYR A 33 -12.88 -17.86 -16.41
C TYR A 33 -12.38 -18.98 -15.48
N GLY A 34 -12.93 -19.07 -14.26
CA GLY A 34 -12.60 -20.12 -13.29
C GLY A 34 -11.36 -19.85 -12.43
N THR A 35 -10.73 -18.68 -12.57
CA THR A 35 -9.60 -18.25 -11.74
C THR A 35 -9.88 -16.91 -11.07
N ASP A 36 -9.51 -16.77 -9.80
CA ASP A 36 -9.67 -15.51 -9.07
C ASP A 36 -8.61 -14.51 -9.51
N THR A 37 -9.05 -13.45 -10.20
CA THR A 37 -8.20 -12.40 -10.74
C THR A 37 -8.43 -11.09 -9.98
N PRO A 38 -7.40 -10.30 -9.66
CA PRO A 38 -7.59 -8.99 -9.05
C PRO A 38 -8.49 -8.08 -9.90
N LEU A 39 -9.32 -7.26 -9.25
CA LEU A 39 -10.24 -6.34 -9.94
C LEU A 39 -9.53 -5.45 -10.99
N ALA A 40 -8.30 -5.00 -10.69
CA ALA A 40 -7.50 -4.18 -11.60
C ALA A 40 -7.15 -4.87 -12.92
N GLY A 41 -7.19 -6.20 -12.98
CA GLY A 41 -6.95 -6.98 -14.20
C GLY A 41 -8.18 -7.17 -15.07
N VAL A 42 -9.39 -6.98 -14.52
CA VAL A 42 -10.67 -7.20 -15.23
C VAL A 42 -11.47 -5.92 -15.46
N ALA A 43 -11.11 -4.83 -14.79
CA ALA A 43 -11.78 -3.54 -14.88
C ALA A 43 -10.83 -2.37 -14.66
N SER A 44 -11.14 -1.24 -15.30
CA SER A 44 -10.51 0.05 -15.03
C SER A 44 -11.20 0.73 -13.83
N VAL A 45 -10.42 1.15 -12.84
CA VAL A 45 -10.91 1.85 -11.64
C VAL A 45 -10.42 3.29 -11.67
N THR A 46 -11.35 4.24 -11.76
CA THR A 46 -11.08 5.68 -11.81
C THR A 46 -11.80 6.42 -10.69
N VAL A 47 -11.20 7.50 -10.18
CA VAL A 47 -11.87 8.38 -9.21
C VAL A 47 -12.80 9.31 -9.98
N LYS A 48 -14.11 9.23 -9.71
CA LYS A 48 -15.11 10.13 -10.32
C LYS A 48 -15.29 11.38 -9.46
N ASP A 49 -15.58 11.17 -8.17
CA ASP A 49 -15.78 12.23 -7.19
C ASP A 49 -15.01 11.90 -5.90
N ASN A 50 -14.93 12.86 -4.97
CA ASN A 50 -14.21 12.69 -3.70
C ASN A 50 -14.62 11.45 -2.89
N GLN A 51 -15.83 10.94 -3.07
CA GLN A 51 -16.36 9.76 -2.36
C GLN A 51 -16.81 8.64 -3.30
N THR A 52 -16.66 8.79 -4.62
CA THR A 52 -17.20 7.86 -5.61
C THR A 52 -16.10 7.36 -6.53
N LEU A 53 -15.93 6.04 -6.56
CA LEU A 53 -15.11 5.34 -7.55
C LEU A 53 -15.99 4.88 -8.70
N GLN A 54 -15.48 5.04 -9.92
CA GLN A 54 -16.06 4.49 -11.12
C GLN A 54 -15.26 3.26 -11.52
N VAL A 55 -15.96 2.14 -11.72
CA VAL A 55 -15.38 0.88 -12.18
C VAL A 55 -15.97 0.56 -13.55
N VAL A 56 -15.13 0.53 -14.57
CA VAL A 56 -15.51 0.21 -15.95
C VAL A 56 -14.95 -1.17 -16.29
N PRO A 57 -15.77 -2.22 -16.44
CA PRO A 57 -15.28 -3.53 -16.81
C PRO A 57 -14.77 -3.55 -18.25
N PHE A 58 -13.75 -4.36 -18.52
CA PHE A 58 -13.28 -4.55 -19.90
C PHE A 58 -14.28 -5.35 -20.74
N GLU A 59 -15.03 -6.26 -20.11
CA GLU A 59 -16.09 -7.03 -20.74
C GLU A 59 -17.44 -6.79 -20.02
N ARG A 60 -18.50 -6.46 -20.75
CA ARG A 60 -19.81 -6.14 -20.17
C ARG A 60 -20.47 -7.33 -19.42
N ASN A 61 -20.20 -8.56 -19.85
CA ASN A 61 -20.65 -9.79 -19.18
C ASN A 61 -20.11 -9.93 -17.75
N MET A 62 -18.95 -9.35 -17.44
CA MET A 62 -18.29 -9.44 -16.13
C MET A 62 -18.87 -8.48 -15.10
N LEU A 63 -19.75 -7.56 -15.51
CA LEU A 63 -20.27 -6.51 -14.65
C LEU A 63 -21.02 -7.08 -13.42
N GLY A 64 -21.80 -8.15 -13.62
CA GLY A 64 -22.49 -8.83 -12.51
C GLY A 64 -21.57 -9.62 -11.58
N ALA A 65 -20.45 -10.15 -12.09
CA ALA A 65 -19.44 -10.83 -11.27
C ALA A 65 -18.65 -9.82 -10.41
N ILE A 66 -18.32 -8.67 -11.00
CA ILE A 66 -17.62 -7.58 -10.30
C ILE A 66 -18.50 -6.97 -9.21
N ASP A 67 -19.78 -6.73 -9.49
CA ASP A 67 -20.76 -6.23 -8.51
C ASP A 67 -20.80 -7.14 -7.27
N LYS A 68 -20.98 -8.45 -7.49
CA LYS A 68 -20.95 -9.45 -6.41
C LYS A 68 -19.62 -9.48 -5.66
N ALA A 69 -18.49 -9.44 -6.38
CA ALA A 69 -17.16 -9.48 -5.79
C ALA A 69 -16.91 -8.28 -4.85
N ILE A 70 -17.31 -7.08 -5.26
CA ILE A 70 -17.20 -5.86 -4.44
C ILE A 70 -18.07 -5.98 -3.18
N GLY A 71 -19.30 -6.48 -3.32
CA GLY A 71 -20.19 -6.72 -2.18
C GLY A 71 -19.66 -7.79 -1.21
N SER A 72 -19.06 -8.87 -1.72
CA SER A 72 -18.51 -9.96 -0.91
C SER A 72 -17.14 -9.68 -0.31
N ALA A 73 -16.42 -8.64 -0.77
CA ALA A 73 -15.08 -8.32 -0.30
C ALA A 73 -15.00 -7.82 1.15
N GLY A 74 -16.14 -7.75 1.88
CA GLY A 74 -16.19 -7.32 3.28
C GLY A 74 -15.88 -5.84 3.49
N LEU A 75 -15.89 -5.04 2.42
CA LEU A 75 -15.59 -3.61 2.46
C LEU A 75 -16.80 -2.75 2.88
N ASN A 76 -17.98 -3.37 3.01
CA ASN A 76 -19.28 -2.75 3.27
C ASN A 76 -19.59 -1.61 2.27
N LEU A 77 -19.27 -1.86 1.00
CA LEU A 77 -19.50 -0.94 -0.11
C LEU A 77 -20.61 -1.50 -0.99
N ASN A 78 -21.54 -0.64 -1.40
CA ASN A 78 -22.62 -1.00 -2.31
C ASN A 78 -22.40 -0.32 -3.66
N PRO A 79 -21.93 -1.07 -4.68
CA PRO A 79 -21.84 -0.55 -6.04
C PRO A 79 -23.23 -0.25 -6.61
N THR A 80 -23.36 0.85 -7.34
CA THR A 80 -24.55 1.22 -8.11
C THR A 80 -24.30 0.89 -9.58
N ASN A 81 -25.16 0.05 -10.15
CA ASN A 81 -25.03 -0.40 -11.53
C ASN A 81 -25.71 0.56 -12.51
N LEU A 82 -24.95 1.08 -13.48
CA LEU A 82 -25.45 1.94 -14.56
C LEU A 82 -25.44 1.25 -15.94
N GLY A 83 -25.36 -0.08 -15.97
CA GLY A 83 -25.41 -0.90 -17.18
C GLY A 83 -24.07 -1.05 -17.91
N GLU A 84 -23.29 0.03 -18.03
CA GLU A 84 -21.94 0.00 -18.64
C GLU A 84 -20.82 0.12 -17.61
N LEU A 85 -21.12 0.67 -16.44
CA LEU A 85 -20.15 0.94 -15.39
C LEU A 85 -20.80 0.79 -14.01
N LEU A 86 -19.97 0.57 -13.00
CA LEU A 86 -20.37 0.50 -11.59
C LEU A 86 -19.85 1.73 -10.87
N LEU A 87 -20.70 2.36 -10.04
CA LEU A 87 -20.31 3.45 -9.15
C LEU A 87 -20.24 2.94 -7.71
N VAL A 88 -19.05 2.96 -7.11
CA VAL A 88 -18.84 2.55 -5.73
C VAL A 88 -18.77 3.81 -4.87
N ASN A 89 -19.82 4.05 -4.09
CA ASN A 89 -19.85 5.14 -3.12
C ASN A 89 -19.26 4.67 -1.80
N MET A 90 -18.33 5.45 -1.26
CA MET A 90 -17.74 5.18 0.04
C MET A 90 -18.48 5.95 1.13
N PRO A 91 -18.82 5.29 2.25
CA PRO A 91 -19.45 5.98 3.37
C PRO A 91 -18.47 6.99 4.00
N PRO A 92 -18.98 8.09 4.56
CA PRO A 92 -18.15 9.06 5.26
C PRO A 92 -17.48 8.42 6.48
N LEU A 93 -16.24 8.83 6.74
CA LEU A 93 -15.53 8.42 7.96
C LEU A 93 -16.10 9.16 9.17
N THR A 94 -16.46 8.42 10.21
CA THR A 94 -16.82 8.97 11.52
C THR A 94 -15.60 9.56 12.23
N GLU A 95 -15.83 10.44 13.22
CA GLU A 95 -14.78 11.00 14.10
C GLU A 95 -13.89 9.91 14.72
N GLU A 96 -14.51 8.84 15.21
CA GLU A 96 -13.82 7.74 15.90
C GLU A 96 -12.93 6.94 14.94
N THR A 97 -13.46 6.57 13.76
CA THR A 97 -12.67 5.85 12.74
C THR A 97 -11.52 6.70 12.21
N ARG A 98 -11.72 8.02 12.06
CA ARG A 98 -10.66 8.97 11.67
C ARG A 98 -9.54 9.06 12.71
N LYS A 99 -9.87 9.09 14.00
CA LYS A 99 -8.87 9.06 15.10
C LYS A 99 -8.09 7.73 15.08
N GLY A 100 -8.78 6.61 14.84
CA GLY A 100 -8.15 5.29 14.68
C GLY A 100 -7.12 5.26 13.54
N PHE A 101 -7.49 5.72 12.34
CA PHE A 101 -6.58 5.79 11.20
C PHE A 101 -5.41 6.75 11.41
N THR A 102 -5.63 7.86 12.10
CA THR A 102 -4.55 8.81 12.46
C THR A 102 -3.52 8.14 13.38
N LYS A 103 -3.98 7.32 14.34
CA LYS A 103 -3.10 6.57 15.24
C LYS A 103 -2.32 5.50 14.48
N GLN A 104 -2.96 4.78 13.55
CA GLN A 104 -2.28 3.81 12.69
C GLN A 104 -1.23 4.47 11.79
N ALA A 105 -1.54 5.61 11.19
CA ALA A 105 -0.61 6.36 10.35
C ALA A 105 0.63 6.82 11.14
N ARG A 106 0.44 7.33 12.37
CA ARG A 106 1.55 7.70 13.25
C ARG A 106 2.41 6.49 13.63
N ALA A 107 1.80 5.36 13.95
CA ALA A 107 2.52 4.14 14.26
C ALA A 107 3.37 3.66 13.06
N ALA A 108 2.82 3.67 11.86
CA ALA A 108 3.53 3.31 10.64
C ALA A 108 4.72 4.24 10.35
N ALA A 109 4.55 5.55 10.56
CA ALA A 109 5.62 6.54 10.39
C ALA A 109 6.76 6.35 11.39
N GLU A 110 6.44 6.12 12.67
CA GLU A 110 7.43 5.85 13.72
C GLU A 110 8.21 4.55 13.46
N ASP A 111 7.52 3.50 13.00
CA ASP A 111 8.17 2.24 12.63
C ASP A 111 9.14 2.40 11.45
N ALA A 112 8.73 3.12 10.41
CA ALA A 112 9.60 3.41 9.27
C ALA A 112 10.82 4.24 9.66
N ARG A 113 10.64 5.23 10.54
CA ARG A 113 11.73 6.04 11.09
C ARG A 113 12.72 5.18 11.88
N ARG A 114 12.23 4.34 12.81
CA ARG A 114 13.10 3.44 13.58
C ARG A 114 13.90 2.50 12.68
N ARG A 115 13.28 1.91 11.66
CA ARG A 115 13.98 1.04 10.70
C ARG A 115 15.03 1.79 9.90
N ALA A 116 14.72 3.01 9.44
CA ALA A 116 15.69 3.84 8.72
C ALA A 116 16.89 4.21 9.60
N SER A 117 16.66 4.62 10.86
CA SER A 117 17.74 4.90 11.81
C SER A 117 18.59 3.67 12.12
N ALA A 118 17.97 2.52 12.37
CA ALA A 118 18.70 1.27 12.64
C ALA A 118 19.57 0.82 11.44
N GLU A 119 19.11 1.06 10.22
CA GLU A 119 19.86 0.76 9.01
C GLU A 119 21.08 1.69 8.86
N ILE A 120 20.92 2.98 9.21
CA ILE A 120 22.02 3.95 9.25
C ILE A 120 23.06 3.54 10.31
N ASP A 121 22.62 3.22 11.53
CA ASP A 121 23.52 2.84 12.63
C ASP A 121 24.33 1.59 12.30
N LYS A 122 23.72 0.63 11.60
CA LYS A 122 24.42 -0.57 11.11
C LYS A 122 25.48 -0.19 10.07
N LEU A 123 25.14 0.70 9.13
CA LEU A 123 26.07 1.15 8.10
C LEU A 123 27.26 1.89 8.70
N ILE A 124 27.02 2.75 9.70
CA ILE A 124 28.07 3.46 10.44
C ILE A 124 29.04 2.47 11.09
N LYS A 125 28.53 1.49 11.84
CA LYS A 125 29.37 0.46 12.47
C LYS A 125 30.19 -0.35 11.45
N ASP A 126 29.59 -0.70 10.32
CA ASP A 126 30.28 -1.44 9.26
C ASP A 126 31.42 -0.60 8.64
N TYR A 127 31.24 0.71 8.48
CA TYR A 127 32.29 1.62 8.01
C TYR A 127 33.38 1.85 9.06
N GLU A 128 33.02 2.04 10.33
CA GLU A 128 33.98 2.16 11.43
C GLU A 128 34.86 0.91 11.53
N ALA A 129 34.27 -0.29 11.43
CA ALA A 129 35.01 -1.55 11.43
C ALA A 129 35.97 -1.69 10.24
N LYS A 130 35.56 -1.22 9.05
CA LYS A 130 36.42 -1.19 7.85
C LYS A 130 37.58 -0.21 8.01
N ILE A 131 37.33 0.98 8.57
CA ILE A 131 38.37 1.97 8.84
C ILE A 131 39.37 1.39 9.85
N ALA A 132 38.89 0.82 10.96
CA ALA A 132 39.74 0.22 11.99
C ALA A 132 40.67 -0.87 11.43
N LYS A 133 40.14 -1.77 10.58
CA LYS A 133 40.97 -2.78 9.89
C LYS A 133 42.00 -2.16 8.96
N ALA A 134 41.60 -1.17 8.15
CA ALA A 134 42.51 -0.50 7.23
C ALA A 134 43.63 0.27 7.95
N THR A 135 43.37 0.77 9.16
CA THR A 135 44.40 1.41 9.99
C THR A 135 45.36 0.38 10.59
N ASP A 136 44.85 -0.74 11.13
CA ASP A 136 45.68 -1.82 11.69
C ASP A 136 46.57 -2.48 10.63
N ASP A 137 46.05 -2.69 9.42
CA ASP A 137 46.82 -3.23 8.30
C ASP A 137 47.96 -2.27 7.89
N LYS A 138 47.69 -0.95 7.84
CA LYS A 138 48.72 0.06 7.54
C LYS A 138 49.78 0.19 8.63
N GLU A 139 49.40 0.09 9.90
CA GLU A 139 50.36 0.12 11.02
C GLU A 139 51.32 -1.08 10.96
N LYS A 140 50.81 -2.26 10.64
CA LYS A 140 51.63 -3.46 10.44
C LYS A 140 52.61 -3.33 9.28
N ASP A 141 52.16 -2.78 8.15
CA ASP A 141 53.02 -2.55 7.00
C ASP A 141 54.15 -1.55 7.31
N LEU A 142 53.87 -0.52 8.12
CA LEU A 142 54.88 0.49 8.49
C LEU A 142 55.93 -0.05 9.48
N MET A 143 55.56 -1.00 10.34
CA MET A 143 56.48 -1.64 11.30
C MET A 143 57.37 -2.72 10.68
N ALA A 144 57.06 -3.14 9.45
CA ALA A 144 57.79 -4.19 8.73
C ALA A 144 58.96 -3.68 7.85
N ILE A 145 59.15 -2.35 7.76
CA ILE A 145 60.24 -1.67 7.02
C ILE A 145 61.34 -1.25 7.99
#